data_AF-A0A7X5AMY9-F1
#
_entry.id   AF-A0A7X5AMY9-F1
#
_cell.length_a   1.000
_cell.length_b   1.000
_cell.length_c   1.000
_cell.angle_alpha   90.00
_cell.angle_beta   90.00
_cell.angle_gamma   90.00
#
_symmetry.space_group_name_H-M   'P 1'
#
loop_
_entity.id
_entity.type
_entity.pdbx_description
1 polymer ?
#
loop_
_entity_poly.entity_id
_entity_poly.type
_entity_poly.pdbx_seq_one_letter_code
_entity_poly.pdbx_strand_id
1 'polypeptide(L)'
;MRGFRCWIGAGIAATGLSVGSLAAGEMSGMPSDSRLGEAASIEAIARAFLPEAQWQPRDAQALQAEIRQRLDDGDGSSIFHPDADTGPLTKALLVLMIEEADLPHSRVRLRYARASVAPQGQAPIPVELVEVARFNLGPARREGLIAQHGESRVATAEDFGDGKHIAWRFITRPIMGQVADITHASRREIPLEGAFCLNAPCSTADSLIEQARDWPAPSSLEPASSSLPLEVALLEMGLERLGLVQRDNSGPGRWHPPEWPESVPPGASFMEVLVERGLGQDDGVDLVIYLDQLMDDDIKALWQRLMAVDTGAGEPPRVWETQDREPWPRPDW
;
A
#
# COMPACT_ATOMS: atom_id res chain seq x y z
N MET A 1 43.69 -9.97 -22.20
CA MET A 1 42.87 -8.88 -22.73
C MET A 1 42.14 -9.37 -23.98
N ARG A 2 40.89 -9.81 -23.83
CA ARG A 2 39.99 -10.18 -24.93
C ARG A 2 38.69 -9.42 -24.69
N GLY A 3 38.30 -8.60 -25.66
CA GLY A 3 37.23 -7.63 -25.55
C GLY A 3 35.86 -8.28 -25.55
N PHE A 4 35.03 -7.85 -24.59
CA PHE A 4 33.58 -8.02 -24.60
C PHE A 4 32.97 -7.15 -25.70
N ARG A 5 32.16 -7.74 -26.57
CA ARG A 5 31.27 -7.02 -27.49
C ARG A 5 29.84 -7.17 -26.97
N CYS A 6 29.31 -6.05 -26.50
CA CYS A 6 27.91 -5.87 -26.12
C CYS A 6 27.05 -5.90 -27.40
N TRP A 7 25.99 -6.71 -27.41
CA TRP A 7 24.98 -6.72 -28.47
C TRP A 7 23.75 -5.97 -27.94
N ILE A 8 23.49 -4.81 -28.55
CA ILE A 8 22.27 -4.02 -28.35
C ILE A 8 21.20 -4.62 -29.27
N GLY A 9 20.17 -5.21 -28.67
CA GLY A 9 18.99 -5.71 -29.36
C GLY A 9 18.13 -4.55 -29.86
N ALA A 10 17.70 -4.65 -31.11
CA ALA A 10 17.01 -3.61 -31.86
C ALA A 10 15.58 -3.38 -31.37
N GLY A 11 15.17 -2.11 -31.36
CA GLY A 11 13.84 -1.64 -30.98
C GLY A 11 12.75 -2.13 -31.94
N ILE A 12 11.64 -2.58 -31.35
CA ILE A 12 10.38 -2.78 -32.04
C ILE A 12 9.56 -1.50 -31.89
N ALA A 13 9.14 -0.93 -33.02
CA ALA A 13 8.30 0.25 -33.08
C ALA A 13 6.91 -0.05 -32.51
N ALA A 14 6.54 0.65 -31.44
CA ALA A 14 5.18 0.67 -30.93
C ALA A 14 4.34 1.66 -31.78
N THR A 15 3.43 1.11 -32.58
CA THR A 15 2.34 1.87 -33.21
C THR A 15 1.42 2.44 -32.13
N GLY A 16 1.36 3.76 -32.05
CA GLY A 16 0.51 4.51 -31.14
C GLY A 16 -0.97 4.23 -31.38
N LEU A 17 -1.65 3.77 -30.33
CA LEU A 17 -3.08 3.91 -30.15
C LEU A 17 -3.28 5.05 -29.17
N SER A 18 -3.76 6.19 -29.69
CA SER A 18 -4.25 7.30 -28.89
C SER A 18 -5.52 6.85 -28.16
N VAL A 19 -5.38 6.50 -26.89
CA VAL A 19 -6.51 6.34 -25.99
C VAL A 19 -6.98 7.75 -25.61
N GLY A 20 -8.15 8.12 -26.10
CA GLY A 20 -8.82 9.36 -25.74
C GLY A 20 -9.10 9.41 -24.23
N SER A 21 -8.95 10.60 -23.67
CA SER A 21 -9.27 10.94 -22.28
C SER A 21 -10.67 10.46 -21.90
N LEU A 22 -10.72 9.33 -21.19
CA LEU A 22 -11.86 8.96 -20.36
C LEU A 22 -11.60 9.53 -18.97
N ALA A 23 -12.64 10.14 -18.41
CA ALA A 23 -12.62 10.84 -17.13
C ALA A 23 -11.93 10.00 -16.04
N ALA A 24 -10.85 10.54 -15.48
CA ALA A 24 -10.00 9.92 -14.47
C ALA A 24 -10.65 9.80 -13.06
N GLY A 25 -11.98 9.83 -12.96
CA GLY A 25 -12.69 10.04 -11.69
C GLY A 25 -13.35 8.80 -11.06
N GLU A 26 -13.68 7.74 -11.82
CA GLU A 26 -14.60 6.70 -11.33
C GLU A 26 -14.04 5.27 -11.25
N MET A 27 -12.82 4.98 -11.70
CA MET A 27 -12.36 3.58 -11.85
C MET A 27 -11.33 3.08 -10.83
N SER A 28 -10.87 3.91 -9.88
CA SER A 28 -9.74 3.54 -9.01
C SER A 28 -9.96 3.79 -7.50
N GLY A 29 -11.14 4.24 -7.07
CA GLY A 29 -11.40 4.51 -5.65
C GLY A 29 -11.81 3.27 -4.84
N MET A 30 -11.57 3.28 -3.53
CA MET A 30 -12.53 2.62 -2.63
C MET A 30 -13.91 3.24 -2.90
N PRO A 31 -14.97 2.45 -3.15
CA PRO A 31 -16.27 3.00 -3.50
C PRO A 31 -16.77 3.88 -2.34
N SER A 32 -17.00 5.16 -2.62
CA SER A 32 -17.61 6.08 -1.66
C SER A 32 -19.09 5.75 -1.53
N ASP A 33 -19.48 5.27 -0.37
CA ASP A 33 -20.88 5.09 -0.03
C ASP A 33 -21.41 6.40 0.57
N SER A 34 -22.41 7.01 -0.06
CA SER A 34 -23.04 8.24 0.43
C SER A 34 -23.45 8.20 1.91
N ARG A 35 -23.77 7.00 2.44
CA ARG A 35 -24.10 6.79 3.86
C ARG A 35 -22.94 7.11 4.80
N LEU A 36 -21.70 7.13 4.32
CA LEU A 36 -20.52 7.51 5.10
C LEU A 36 -20.50 9.01 5.42
N GLY A 37 -21.06 9.85 4.56
CA GLY A 37 -21.16 11.30 4.83
C GLY A 37 -22.28 11.67 5.81
N GLU A 38 -23.23 10.76 6.03
CA GLU A 38 -24.38 10.94 6.92
C GLU A 38 -24.25 10.14 8.23
N ALA A 39 -23.10 9.49 8.44
CA ALA A 39 -22.92 8.55 9.54
C ALA A 39 -22.91 9.24 10.91
N ALA A 40 -23.94 8.98 11.72
CA ALA A 40 -24.05 9.49 13.09
C ALA A 40 -23.31 8.63 14.14
N SER A 41 -22.73 7.50 13.74
CA SER A 41 -22.02 6.57 14.64
C SER A 41 -20.94 5.77 13.91
N ILE A 42 -19.98 5.19 14.64
CA ILE A 42 -18.97 4.29 14.06
C ILE A 42 -19.63 3.03 13.52
N GLU A 43 -20.68 2.53 14.18
CA GLU A 43 -21.46 1.38 13.73
C GLU A 43 -22.17 1.67 12.40
N ALA A 44 -22.56 2.92 12.15
CA ALA A 44 -23.10 3.34 10.84
C ALA A 44 -22.01 3.33 9.76
N ILE A 45 -20.79 3.81 10.07
CA ILE A 45 -19.63 3.68 9.17
C ILE A 45 -19.34 2.21 8.90
N ALA A 46 -19.31 1.35 9.92
CA ALA A 46 -19.05 -0.08 9.77
C ALA A 46 -20.07 -0.77 8.86
N ARG A 47 -21.37 -0.50 9.02
CA ARG A 47 -22.40 -1.05 8.12
C ARG A 47 -22.27 -0.58 6.66
N ALA A 48 -21.73 0.61 6.43
CA ALA A 48 -21.54 1.16 5.09
C ALA A 48 -20.25 0.63 4.44
N PHE A 49 -19.13 0.66 5.18
CA PHE A 49 -17.80 0.32 4.68
C PHE A 49 -17.51 -1.19 4.69
N LEU A 50 -18.11 -1.93 5.63
CA LEU A 50 -17.92 -3.36 5.89
C LEU A 50 -19.25 -4.13 5.86
N PRO A 51 -20.02 -4.11 4.75
CA PRO A 51 -21.29 -4.83 4.70
C PRO A 51 -21.07 -6.34 4.89
N GLU A 52 -21.67 -6.93 5.92
CA GLU A 52 -21.52 -8.35 6.30
C GLU A 52 -21.87 -9.34 5.17
N ALA A 53 -22.71 -8.92 4.22
CA ALA A 53 -23.03 -9.71 3.03
C ALA A 53 -21.81 -9.96 2.12
N GLN A 54 -20.77 -9.13 2.21
CA GLN A 54 -19.57 -9.21 1.38
C GLN A 54 -18.30 -9.44 2.21
N TRP A 55 -18.27 -8.97 3.45
CA TRP A 55 -17.10 -8.96 4.31
C TRP A 55 -17.31 -9.85 5.52
N GLN A 56 -16.31 -10.67 5.83
CA GLN A 56 -16.32 -11.55 6.99
C GLN A 56 -15.74 -10.79 8.19
N PRO A 57 -16.54 -10.51 9.24
CA PRO A 57 -16.05 -9.80 10.41
C PRO A 57 -14.91 -10.55 11.09
N ARG A 58 -13.97 -9.80 11.64
CA ARG A 58 -12.81 -10.30 12.41
C ARG A 58 -12.73 -9.57 13.73
N ASP A 59 -12.17 -10.25 14.73
CA ASP A 59 -12.00 -9.69 16.07
C ASP A 59 -10.90 -8.62 16.05
N ALA A 60 -11.31 -7.35 16.04
CA ALA A 60 -10.41 -6.22 15.98
C ALA A 60 -9.48 -6.15 17.21
N GLN A 61 -9.97 -6.55 18.38
CA GLN A 61 -9.19 -6.52 19.62
C GLN A 61 -8.10 -7.60 19.60
N ALA A 62 -8.42 -8.80 19.09
CA ALA A 62 -7.45 -9.88 18.93
C ALA A 62 -6.34 -9.48 17.95
N LEU A 63 -6.70 -8.95 16.77
CA LEU A 63 -5.74 -8.47 15.77
C LEU A 63 -4.81 -7.38 16.33
N GLN A 64 -5.36 -6.46 17.11
CA GLN A 64 -4.57 -5.39 17.72
C GLN A 64 -3.63 -5.92 18.81
N ALA A 65 -4.03 -6.96 19.56
CA ALA A 65 -3.15 -7.64 20.51
C ALA A 65 -1.97 -8.34 19.80
N GLU A 66 -2.22 -8.97 18.64
CA GLU A 66 -1.17 -9.60 17.83
C GLU A 66 -0.19 -8.58 17.25
N ILE A 67 -0.68 -7.43 16.76
CA ILE A 67 0.18 -6.32 16.34
C ILE A 67 1.08 -5.87 17.49
N ARG A 68 0.52 -5.67 18.69
CA ARG A 68 1.30 -5.28 19.86
C ARG A 68 2.38 -6.29 20.19
N GLN A 69 2.07 -7.59 20.14
CA GLN A 69 3.05 -8.64 20.36
C GLN A 69 4.16 -8.64 19.30
N ARG A 70 3.83 -8.33 18.04
CA ARG A 70 4.81 -8.26 16.94
C ARG A 70 5.74 -7.06 17.04
N LEU A 71 5.24 -5.96 17.60
CA LEU A 71 5.97 -4.70 17.79
C LEU A 71 6.69 -4.60 19.13
N ASP A 72 6.38 -5.47 20.09
CA ASP A 72 7.03 -5.48 21.40
C ASP A 72 8.52 -5.80 21.25
N ASP A 73 9.35 -4.82 21.60
CA ASP A 73 10.82 -4.93 21.60
C ASP A 73 11.36 -5.48 22.94
N GLY A 74 10.49 -5.69 23.92
CA GLY A 74 10.83 -6.28 25.22
C GLY A 74 11.60 -5.36 26.16
N ASP A 75 11.84 -4.09 25.80
CA ASP A 75 12.60 -3.13 26.63
C ASP A 75 11.76 -2.58 27.79
N GLY A 76 10.42 -2.68 27.70
CA GLY A 76 9.49 -2.33 28.79
C GLY A 76 9.60 -0.89 29.29
N SER A 77 10.24 -0.01 28.52
CA SER A 77 10.61 1.35 28.91
C SER A 77 9.49 2.37 28.68
N SER A 78 8.45 2.00 27.93
CA SER A 78 7.29 2.84 27.64
C SER A 78 6.06 2.48 28.50
N ILE A 79 5.32 3.51 28.93
CA ILE A 79 3.99 3.35 29.55
C ILE A 79 2.87 3.15 28.50
N PHE A 80 3.17 3.40 27.22
CA PHE A 80 2.24 3.24 26.12
C PHE A 80 2.38 1.85 25.49
N HIS A 81 1.34 1.41 24.79
CA HIS A 81 1.42 0.17 24.02
C HIS A 81 2.45 0.29 22.88
N PRO A 82 3.12 -0.81 22.47
CA PRO A 82 4.09 -0.79 21.37
C PRO A 82 3.51 -0.27 20.04
N ASP A 83 2.19 -0.36 19.86
CA ASP A 83 1.47 0.10 18.68
C ASP A 83 0.78 1.46 18.85
N ALA A 84 1.12 2.21 19.90
CA ALA A 84 0.49 3.48 20.25
C ALA A 84 0.64 4.55 19.17
N ASP A 85 1.80 4.60 18.54
CA ASP A 85 2.17 5.60 17.53
C ASP A 85 2.10 5.08 16.09
N THR A 86 1.83 3.78 15.92
CA THR A 86 1.72 3.11 14.61
C THR A 86 0.45 3.54 13.89
N GLY A 87 0.62 4.03 12.65
CA GLY A 87 -0.47 4.47 11.79
C GLY A 87 -1.33 3.32 11.23
N PRO A 88 -2.51 3.63 10.67
CA PRO A 88 -3.47 2.62 10.23
C PRO A 88 -3.00 1.83 9.00
N LEU A 89 -2.20 2.44 8.11
CA LEU A 89 -1.60 1.75 6.95
C LEU A 89 -0.62 0.66 7.39
N THR A 90 0.27 0.98 8.33
CA THR A 90 1.24 0.04 8.88
C THR A 90 0.55 -1.10 9.63
N LYS A 91 -0.46 -0.79 10.44
CA LYS A 91 -1.27 -1.82 11.12
C LYS A 91 -1.97 -2.74 10.11
N ALA A 92 -2.55 -2.18 9.05
CA ALA A 92 -3.21 -2.97 8.02
C ALA A 92 -2.24 -3.92 7.31
N LEU A 93 -1.04 -3.44 6.95
CA LEU A 93 0.00 -4.28 6.35
C LEU A 93 0.47 -5.38 7.31
N LEU A 94 0.70 -5.05 8.59
CA LEU A 94 1.07 -6.02 9.61
C LEU A 94 0.01 -7.11 9.78
N VAL A 95 -1.27 -6.76 9.85
CA VAL A 95 -2.35 -7.76 9.94
C VAL A 95 -2.34 -8.69 8.73
N LEU A 96 -2.21 -8.15 7.51
CA LEU A 96 -2.10 -8.97 6.30
C LEU A 96 -0.95 -9.99 6.42
N MET A 97 0.21 -9.57 6.92
CA MET A 97 1.40 -10.43 7.04
C MET A 97 1.32 -11.45 8.20
N ILE A 98 0.54 -11.15 9.23
CA ILE A 98 0.31 -12.04 10.37
C ILE A 98 -0.71 -13.12 10.00
N GLU A 99 -1.82 -12.72 9.39
CA GLU A 99 -2.99 -13.58 9.19
C GLU A 99 -2.92 -14.44 7.93
N GLU A 100 -2.06 -14.10 6.98
CA GLU A 100 -2.11 -14.66 5.63
C GLU A 100 -0.76 -15.23 5.23
N ALA A 101 -0.78 -16.40 4.58
CA ALA A 101 0.43 -17.09 4.17
C ALA A 101 1.29 -16.23 3.23
N ASP A 102 2.60 -16.18 3.48
CA ASP A 102 3.51 -15.44 2.61
C ASP A 102 3.52 -15.99 1.17
N LEU A 103 3.67 -15.10 0.19
CA LEU A 103 3.66 -15.46 -1.23
C LEU A 103 4.93 -14.97 -1.93
N PRO A 104 5.65 -15.85 -2.66
CA PRO A 104 6.90 -15.48 -3.33
C PRO A 104 6.74 -14.32 -4.34
N HIS A 105 5.59 -14.28 -5.00
CA HIS A 105 5.26 -13.27 -6.01
C HIS A 105 3.93 -12.64 -5.66
N SER A 106 3.97 -11.42 -5.13
CA SER A 106 2.75 -10.75 -4.71
C SER A 106 2.78 -9.26 -5.00
N ARG A 107 1.58 -8.72 -5.13
CA ARG A 107 1.32 -7.29 -5.14
C ARG A 107 0.35 -6.97 -4.03
N VAL A 108 0.72 -6.09 -3.13
CA VAL A 108 -0.13 -5.57 -2.06
C VAL A 108 -0.52 -4.15 -2.40
N ARG A 109 -1.82 -3.86 -2.42
CA ARG A 109 -2.37 -2.52 -2.58
C ARG A 109 -3.00 -2.08 -1.28
N LEU A 110 -2.54 -0.97 -0.71
CA LEU A 110 -3.21 -0.29 0.38
C LEU A 110 -3.95 0.94 -0.15
N ARG A 111 -5.13 1.21 0.38
CA ARG A 111 -5.88 2.44 0.11
C ARG A 111 -6.27 3.06 1.42
N TYR A 112 -6.05 4.37 1.54
CA TYR A 112 -6.41 5.16 2.70
C TYR A 112 -7.48 6.17 2.32
N ALA A 113 -8.54 6.23 3.14
CA ALA A 113 -9.62 7.18 3.07
C ALA A 113 -9.97 7.68 4.46
N ARG A 114 -10.79 8.73 4.50
CA ARG A 114 -11.31 9.30 5.75
C ARG A 114 -12.81 9.44 5.69
N ALA A 115 -13.42 9.35 6.86
CA ALA A 115 -14.79 9.72 7.12
C ALA A 115 -14.83 10.46 8.46
N SER A 116 -16.00 10.96 8.83
CA SER A 116 -16.22 11.53 10.16
C SER A 116 -17.53 11.06 10.73
N VAL A 117 -17.57 10.97 12.05
CA VAL A 117 -18.80 10.74 12.81
C VAL A 117 -19.17 12.04 13.49
N ALA A 118 -20.39 12.52 13.30
CA ALA A 118 -20.88 13.71 13.99
C ALA A 118 -22.02 13.34 14.95
N PRO A 119 -21.72 12.97 16.21
CA PRO A 119 -22.75 12.82 17.23
C PRO A 119 -23.47 14.16 17.44
N GLN A 120 -24.78 14.12 17.70
CA GLN A 120 -25.57 15.36 17.87
C GLN A 120 -24.94 16.30 18.90
N GLY A 121 -24.65 17.54 18.48
CA GLY A 121 -24.11 18.59 19.34
C GLY A 121 -22.63 18.43 19.72
N GLN A 122 -21.88 17.51 19.09
CA GLN A 122 -20.45 17.31 19.32
C GLN A 122 -19.63 17.64 18.07
N ALA A 123 -18.34 17.91 18.28
CA ALA A 123 -17.40 18.06 17.17
C ALA A 123 -17.28 16.74 16.39
N PRO A 124 -17.14 16.77 15.06
CA PRO A 124 -16.93 15.57 14.27
C PRO A 124 -15.67 14.82 14.72
N ILE A 125 -15.80 13.52 14.93
CA ILE A 125 -14.71 12.61 15.26
C ILE A 125 -14.17 12.04 13.95
N PRO A 126 -12.90 12.25 13.60
CA PRO A 126 -12.33 11.68 12.40
C PRO A 126 -12.21 10.16 12.54
N VAL A 127 -12.49 9.47 11.45
CA VAL A 127 -12.35 8.02 11.31
C VAL A 127 -11.53 7.75 10.05
N GLU A 128 -10.56 6.88 10.16
CA GLU A 128 -9.71 6.49 9.05
C GLU A 128 -10.12 5.11 8.55
N LEU A 129 -10.19 4.98 7.24
CA LEU A 129 -10.64 3.77 6.56
C LEU A 129 -9.49 3.26 5.73
N VAL A 130 -9.08 2.02 5.96
CA VAL A 130 -7.98 1.40 5.22
C VAL A 130 -8.47 0.12 4.59
N GLU A 131 -8.18 -0.06 3.30
CA GLU A 131 -8.22 -1.36 2.63
C GLU A 131 -6.80 -1.80 2.32
N VAL A 132 -6.48 -3.06 2.59
CA VAL A 132 -5.23 -3.70 2.13
C VAL A 132 -5.61 -4.96 1.36
N ALA A 133 -5.15 -5.07 0.12
CA ALA A 133 -5.45 -6.18 -0.76
C ALA A 133 -4.15 -6.82 -1.26
N ARG A 134 -4.02 -8.14 -1.13
CA ARG A 134 -2.90 -8.90 -1.69
C ARG A 134 -3.37 -9.71 -2.89
N PHE A 135 -2.64 -9.58 -3.98
CA PHE A 135 -2.84 -10.33 -5.21
C PHE A 135 -1.69 -11.33 -5.39
N ASN A 136 -2.03 -12.61 -5.55
CA ASN A 136 -1.07 -13.64 -5.94
C ASN A 136 -0.72 -13.49 -7.43
N LEU A 137 0.56 -13.29 -7.75
CA LEU A 137 1.06 -13.15 -9.12
C LEU A 137 1.77 -14.41 -9.62
N GLY A 138 1.96 -15.40 -8.74
CA GLY A 138 2.62 -16.67 -9.04
C GLY A 138 2.10 -17.37 -10.30
N PRO A 139 0.78 -17.64 -10.40
CA PRO A 139 0.22 -18.31 -11.57
C PRO A 139 0.48 -17.57 -12.88
N ALA A 140 0.22 -16.26 -12.93
CA ALA A 140 0.42 -15.45 -14.14
C ALA A 140 1.91 -15.38 -14.55
N ARG A 141 2.83 -15.28 -13.58
CA ARG A 141 4.27 -15.31 -13.84
C ARG A 141 4.73 -16.67 -14.37
N ARG A 142 4.24 -17.76 -13.76
CA ARG A 142 4.56 -19.12 -14.24
C ARG A 142 4.10 -19.32 -15.67
N GLU A 143 2.87 -18.91 -16.00
CA GLU A 143 2.34 -18.97 -17.36
C GLU A 143 3.20 -18.19 -18.36
N GLY A 144 3.59 -16.95 -18.00
CA GLY A 144 4.50 -16.13 -18.81
C GLY A 144 5.84 -16.82 -19.07
N LEU A 145 6.45 -17.41 -18.04
CA LEU A 145 7.72 -18.13 -18.16
C LEU A 145 7.59 -19.42 -18.98
N ILE A 146 6.48 -20.14 -18.86
CA ILE A 146 6.21 -21.33 -19.68
C ILE A 146 6.11 -20.96 -21.15
N ALA A 147 5.41 -19.86 -21.47
CA ALA A 147 5.30 -19.37 -22.84
C ALA A 147 6.67 -19.00 -23.43
N GLN A 148 7.58 -18.48 -22.61
CA GLN A 148 8.91 -18.03 -23.05
C GLN A 148 9.96 -19.14 -23.11
N HIS A 149 9.94 -20.08 -22.17
CA HIS A 149 11.03 -21.05 -21.96
C HIS A 149 10.62 -22.51 -22.09
N GLY A 150 9.31 -22.79 -22.14
CA GLY A 150 8.74 -24.13 -22.13
C GLY A 150 8.62 -24.73 -20.73
N GLU A 151 7.58 -25.52 -20.50
CA GLU A 151 7.22 -26.04 -19.17
C GLU A 151 8.34 -26.85 -18.49
N SER A 152 9.14 -27.61 -19.25
CA SER A 152 10.24 -28.42 -18.71
C SER A 152 11.39 -27.61 -18.12
N ARG A 153 11.42 -26.29 -18.32
CA ARG A 153 12.46 -25.38 -17.81
C ARG A 153 11.94 -24.40 -16.76
N VAL A 154 10.68 -24.54 -16.36
CA VAL A 154 10.04 -23.68 -15.37
C VAL A 154 9.78 -24.49 -14.10
N ALA A 155 9.94 -23.84 -12.95
CA ALA A 155 9.70 -24.45 -11.65
C ALA A 155 8.23 -24.91 -11.48
N THR A 156 7.97 -25.66 -10.41
CA THR A 156 6.64 -26.21 -10.16
C THR A 156 5.64 -25.10 -9.80
N ALA A 157 4.34 -25.37 -9.88
CA ALA A 157 3.33 -24.38 -9.48
C ALA A 157 3.45 -23.97 -8.00
N GLU A 158 3.87 -24.91 -7.14
CA GLU A 158 4.10 -24.67 -5.71
C GLU A 158 5.20 -23.64 -5.47
N ASP A 159 6.29 -23.68 -6.25
CA ASP A 159 7.41 -22.73 -6.14
C ASP A 159 7.00 -21.27 -6.47
N PHE A 160 5.93 -21.08 -7.25
CA PHE A 160 5.37 -19.77 -7.58
C PHE A 160 4.32 -19.28 -6.56
N GLY A 161 3.78 -20.19 -5.74
CA GLY A 161 2.69 -19.93 -4.81
C GLY A 161 1.29 -20.04 -5.43
N ASP A 162 0.38 -20.73 -4.74
CA ASP A 162 -1.01 -21.00 -5.16
C ASP A 162 -2.05 -20.30 -4.25
N GLY A 163 -1.61 -19.32 -3.46
CA GLY A 163 -2.47 -18.58 -2.54
C GLY A 163 -3.57 -17.76 -3.21
N LYS A 164 -4.61 -17.48 -2.42
CA LYS A 164 -5.76 -16.69 -2.84
C LYS A 164 -5.46 -15.19 -2.87
N HIS A 165 -6.20 -14.46 -3.70
CA HIS A 165 -6.30 -13.01 -3.60
C HIS A 165 -7.21 -12.65 -2.43
N ILE A 166 -6.75 -11.73 -1.61
CA ILE A 166 -7.40 -11.40 -0.34
C ILE A 166 -7.45 -9.89 -0.18
N ALA A 167 -8.46 -9.42 0.55
CA ALA A 167 -8.54 -8.07 1.02
C ALA A 167 -8.96 -8.05 2.49
N TRP A 168 -8.43 -7.06 3.19
CA TRP A 168 -8.83 -6.68 4.52
C TRP A 168 -9.28 -5.22 4.49
N ARG A 169 -10.25 -4.89 5.33
CA ARG A 169 -10.66 -3.52 5.59
C ARG A 169 -10.67 -3.26 7.08
N PHE A 170 -10.23 -2.06 7.45
CA PHE A 170 -10.11 -1.60 8.81
C PHE A 170 -10.78 -0.25 8.97
N ILE A 171 -11.38 -0.06 10.14
CA ILE A 171 -11.88 1.23 10.61
C ILE A 171 -11.08 1.58 11.85
N THR A 172 -10.29 2.64 11.76
CA THR A 172 -9.48 3.12 12.88
C THR A 172 -9.90 4.51 13.35
N ARG A 173 -9.62 4.80 14.62
CA ARG A 173 -9.75 6.14 15.17
C ARG A 173 -8.70 6.39 16.24
N PRO A 174 -8.35 7.64 16.52
CA PRO A 174 -7.58 7.95 17.71
C PRO A 174 -8.40 7.69 18.98
N ILE A 175 -7.78 7.06 19.99
CA ILE A 175 -8.27 6.99 21.38
C ILE A 175 -7.17 7.46 22.32
N MET A 176 -7.46 7.65 23.60
CA MET A 176 -6.43 8.08 24.56
C MET A 176 -5.23 7.13 24.57
N GLY A 177 -4.05 7.65 24.24
CA GLY A 177 -2.80 6.90 24.19
C GLY A 177 -2.57 6.08 22.91
N GLN A 178 -3.40 6.24 21.88
CA GLN A 178 -3.26 5.49 20.62
C GLN A 178 -3.74 6.30 19.41
N VAL A 179 -2.88 6.46 18.41
CA VAL A 179 -3.16 7.28 17.21
C VAL A 179 -4.14 6.62 16.24
N ALA A 180 -4.16 5.28 16.18
CA ALA A 180 -5.01 4.51 15.28
C ALA A 180 -5.48 3.18 15.92
N ASP A 181 -6.49 3.23 16.78
CA ASP A 181 -7.12 2.05 17.38
C ASP A 181 -8.00 1.33 16.37
N ILE A 182 -7.89 0.00 16.25
CA ILE A 182 -8.68 -0.78 15.30
C ILE A 182 -10.04 -1.05 15.92
N THR A 183 -11.07 -0.36 15.46
CA THR A 183 -12.42 -0.52 15.99
C THR A 183 -13.17 -1.66 15.29
N HIS A 184 -12.94 -1.83 14.00
CA HIS A 184 -13.56 -2.88 13.18
C HIS A 184 -12.55 -3.38 12.16
N ALA A 185 -12.59 -4.68 11.91
CA ALA A 185 -11.82 -5.35 10.89
C ALA A 185 -12.70 -6.35 10.14
N SER A 186 -12.50 -6.50 8.85
CA SER A 186 -13.13 -7.58 8.09
C SER A 186 -12.26 -8.05 6.95
N ARG A 187 -12.40 -9.32 6.60
CA ARG A 187 -11.65 -10.03 5.57
C ARG A 187 -12.56 -10.45 4.43
N ARG A 188 -12.03 -10.49 3.22
CA ARG A 188 -12.71 -11.02 2.05
C ARG A 188 -11.72 -11.66 1.08
N GLU A 189 -12.09 -12.79 0.48
CA GLU A 189 -11.43 -13.30 -0.72
C GLU A 189 -11.95 -12.53 -1.93
N ILE A 190 -11.05 -11.96 -2.73
CA ILE A 190 -11.45 -11.05 -3.82
C ILE A 190 -11.25 -11.71 -5.20
N PRO A 191 -12.14 -11.44 -6.16
CA PRO A 191 -11.87 -11.78 -7.55
C PRO A 191 -10.81 -10.84 -8.14
N LEU A 192 -10.12 -11.30 -9.20
CA LEU A 192 -9.22 -10.44 -9.99
C LEU A 192 -9.98 -9.45 -10.88
N GLU A 193 -11.19 -9.82 -11.30
CA GLU A 193 -11.99 -9.01 -12.21
C GLU A 193 -12.33 -7.65 -11.60
N GLY A 194 -12.04 -6.57 -12.32
CA GLY A 194 -12.30 -5.19 -11.89
C GLY A 194 -11.34 -4.65 -10.83
N ALA A 195 -10.27 -5.38 -10.47
CA ALA A 195 -9.26 -4.87 -9.54
C ALA A 195 -8.16 -4.07 -10.28
N PHE A 196 -8.08 -2.77 -9.98
CA PHE A 196 -7.07 -1.87 -10.54
C PHE A 196 -6.06 -1.37 -9.49
N CYS A 197 -4.80 -1.32 -9.86
CA CYS A 197 -3.64 -0.86 -9.08
C CYS A 197 -2.95 0.21 -9.93
N LEU A 198 -2.88 1.45 -9.44
CA LEU A 198 -2.32 2.59 -10.19
C LEU A 198 -2.88 2.72 -11.63
N ASN A 199 -4.20 2.54 -11.78
CA ASN A 199 -4.93 2.55 -13.07
C ASN A 199 -4.63 1.40 -14.05
N ALA A 200 -3.92 0.34 -13.63
CA ALA A 200 -3.71 -0.88 -14.41
C ALA A 200 -4.30 -2.11 -13.70
N PRO A 201 -4.62 -3.22 -14.38
CA PRO A 201 -5.09 -4.43 -13.72
C PRO A 201 -4.09 -4.94 -12.68
N CYS A 202 -4.55 -5.17 -11.44
CA CYS A 202 -3.71 -5.66 -10.35
C CYS A 202 -3.13 -7.06 -10.61
N SER A 203 -3.68 -7.81 -11.57
CA SER A 203 -3.23 -9.14 -11.97
C SER A 203 -2.04 -9.15 -12.94
N THR A 204 -1.56 -7.99 -13.39
CA THR A 204 -0.44 -7.89 -14.33
C THR A 204 0.83 -8.52 -13.73
N ALA A 205 1.47 -9.45 -14.44
CA ALA A 205 2.61 -10.21 -13.92
C ALA A 205 3.90 -9.37 -13.79
N ASP A 206 4.02 -8.33 -14.62
CA ASP A 206 5.14 -7.39 -14.63
C ASP A 206 4.96 -6.30 -13.57
N SER A 207 6.05 -5.58 -13.24
CA SER A 207 6.01 -4.47 -12.29
C SER A 207 5.12 -3.35 -12.82
N LEU A 208 4.10 -2.99 -12.05
CA LEU A 208 3.27 -1.82 -12.32
C LEU A 208 3.95 -0.55 -11.83
N ILE A 209 4.77 -0.64 -10.78
CA ILE A 209 5.48 0.51 -10.23
C ILE A 209 6.46 1.07 -11.25
N GLU A 210 7.25 0.21 -11.90
CA GLU A 210 8.19 0.62 -12.95
C GLU A 210 7.47 1.26 -14.14
N GLN A 211 6.29 0.74 -14.50
CA GLN A 211 5.49 1.23 -15.64
C GLN A 211 4.64 2.47 -15.32
N ALA A 212 4.43 2.79 -14.04
CA ALA A 212 3.54 3.87 -13.64
C ALA A 212 4.08 5.24 -14.08
N ARG A 213 5.40 5.44 -14.03
CA ARG A 213 6.06 6.73 -14.31
C ARG A 213 7.44 6.56 -14.93
N ASP A 214 7.88 7.60 -15.65
CA ASP A 214 9.29 7.79 -15.99
C ASP A 214 10.05 8.30 -14.76
N TRP A 215 10.42 7.37 -13.87
CA TRP A 215 11.01 7.70 -12.58
C TRP A 215 12.31 8.51 -12.69
N PRO A 216 12.47 9.57 -11.88
CA PRO A 216 13.77 10.22 -11.72
C PRO A 216 14.83 9.25 -11.22
N ALA A 217 16.10 9.58 -11.50
CA ALA A 217 17.23 8.76 -11.08
C ALA A 217 17.21 8.55 -9.56
N PRO A 218 17.27 7.29 -9.08
CA PRO A 218 17.16 7.02 -7.66
C PRO A 218 18.42 7.39 -6.90
N SER A 219 18.25 7.75 -5.63
CA SER A 219 19.35 7.95 -4.67
C SER A 219 19.40 6.81 -3.67
N SER A 220 20.62 6.46 -3.22
CA SER A 220 20.80 5.49 -2.13
C SER A 220 20.30 6.07 -0.82
N LEU A 221 19.64 5.24 -0.02
CA LEU A 221 19.13 5.56 1.30
C LEU A 221 19.63 4.51 2.29
N GLU A 222 20.25 4.96 3.38
CA GLU A 222 20.65 4.06 4.47
C GLU A 222 19.40 3.74 5.31
N PRO A 223 18.94 2.48 5.35
CA PRO A 223 17.79 2.15 6.17
C PRO A 223 18.16 2.23 7.65
N ALA A 224 17.22 2.69 8.46
CA ALA A 224 17.31 2.49 9.90
C ALA A 224 17.24 0.98 10.19
N SER A 225 18.02 0.52 11.18
CA SER A 225 17.88 -0.85 11.68
C SER A 225 16.44 -1.08 12.13
N SER A 226 15.81 -2.13 11.62
CA SER A 226 14.43 -2.48 11.91
C SER A 226 14.28 -3.98 12.08
N SER A 227 13.52 -4.40 13.09
CA SER A 227 13.09 -5.79 13.29
C SER A 227 11.78 -6.11 12.55
N LEU A 228 11.22 -5.12 11.86
CA LEU A 228 10.00 -5.27 11.07
C LEU A 228 10.29 -6.02 9.77
N PRO A 229 9.28 -6.70 9.19
CA PRO A 229 9.40 -7.17 7.81
C PRO A 229 9.77 -6.02 6.86
N LEU A 230 10.51 -6.35 5.80
CA LEU A 230 11.07 -5.37 4.86
C LEU A 230 9.99 -4.46 4.25
N GLU A 231 8.84 -5.02 3.90
CA GLU A 231 7.69 -4.29 3.33
C GLU A 231 7.15 -3.25 4.30
N VAL A 232 7.06 -3.59 5.59
CA VAL A 232 6.59 -2.70 6.65
C VAL A 232 7.63 -1.62 6.94
N ALA A 233 8.90 -1.99 6.99
CA ALA A 233 10.00 -1.04 7.17
C ALA A 233 10.05 0.00 6.03
N LEU A 234 9.87 -0.45 4.77
CA LEU A 234 9.80 0.44 3.62
C LEU A 234 8.57 1.33 3.62
N LEU A 235 7.41 0.82 4.05
CA LEU A 235 6.21 1.63 4.20
C LEU A 235 6.42 2.74 5.22
N GLU A 236 6.93 2.42 6.40
CA GLU A 236 7.26 3.40 7.44
C GLU A 236 8.27 4.45 6.95
N MET A 237 9.34 4.01 6.29
CA MET A 237 10.31 4.92 5.68
C MET A 237 9.66 5.83 4.64
N GLY A 238 8.84 5.29 3.73
CA GLY A 238 8.15 6.09 2.72
C GLY A 238 7.19 7.11 3.32
N LEU A 239 6.42 6.72 4.33
CA LEU A 239 5.53 7.63 5.06
C LEU A 239 6.31 8.73 5.80
N GLU A 240 7.48 8.41 6.35
CA GLU A 240 8.38 9.39 6.98
C GLU A 240 8.91 10.41 5.96
N ARG A 241 9.30 9.97 4.76
CA ARG A 241 9.74 10.88 3.68
C ARG A 241 8.64 11.82 3.21
N LEU A 242 7.39 11.40 3.34
CA LEU A 242 6.21 12.22 3.09
C LEU A 242 5.77 13.09 4.28
N GLY A 243 6.45 12.98 5.43
CA GLY A 243 6.08 13.70 6.65
C GLY A 243 4.81 13.18 7.33
N LEU A 244 4.32 12.00 6.93
CA LEU A 244 3.15 11.33 7.50
C LEU A 244 3.51 10.47 8.72
N VAL A 245 4.80 10.22 8.92
CA VAL A 245 5.36 9.67 10.14
C VAL A 245 6.48 10.61 10.59
N GLN A 246 6.44 11.05 11.84
CA GLN A 246 7.49 11.90 12.40
C GLN A 246 8.22 11.15 13.52
N ARG A 247 9.51 10.87 13.32
CA ARG A 247 10.38 10.38 14.39
C ARG A 247 10.95 11.56 15.16
N ASP A 248 10.84 11.52 16.49
CA ASP A 248 11.71 12.34 17.32
C ASP A 248 13.07 11.62 17.50
N ASN A 249 14.08 12.32 18.05
CA ASN A 249 15.46 11.82 18.10
C ASN A 249 15.66 10.55 18.98
N SER A 250 14.61 10.02 19.62
CA SER A 250 14.73 8.88 20.55
C SER A 250 13.50 7.98 20.68
N GLY A 251 12.42 8.23 19.94
CA GLY A 251 11.12 7.59 20.10
C GLY A 251 10.55 7.02 18.80
N PRO A 252 9.46 6.25 18.89
CA PRO A 252 8.80 5.68 17.74
C PRO A 252 8.27 6.77 16.81
N GLY A 253 8.26 6.49 15.51
CA GLY A 253 7.65 7.37 14.52
C GLY A 253 6.16 7.52 14.82
N ARG A 254 5.70 8.76 14.96
CA ARG A 254 4.29 9.07 15.22
C ARG A 254 3.53 9.34 13.94
N TRP A 255 2.42 8.62 13.75
CA TRP A 255 1.47 8.87 12.66
C TRP A 255 0.90 10.28 12.71
N HIS A 256 1.01 10.97 11.58
CA HIS A 256 0.39 12.25 11.29
C HIS A 256 -0.51 12.03 10.07
N PRO A 257 -1.84 11.95 10.25
CA PRO A 257 -2.73 11.69 9.14
C PRO A 257 -2.60 12.81 8.10
N PRO A 258 -2.60 12.48 6.80
CA PRO A 258 -2.60 13.49 5.76
C PRO A 258 -3.84 14.37 5.91
N GLU A 259 -3.73 15.62 5.45
CA GLU A 259 -4.89 16.49 5.28
C GLU A 259 -5.94 15.80 4.41
N TRP A 260 -7.21 15.90 4.80
CA TRP A 260 -8.31 15.32 4.03
C TRP A 260 -8.70 16.32 2.94
N PRO A 261 -8.51 16.01 1.65
CA PRO A 261 -8.83 16.97 0.60
C PRO A 261 -10.33 17.26 0.54
N GLU A 262 -10.70 18.54 0.41
CA GLU A 262 -12.11 18.98 0.34
C GLU A 262 -12.87 18.39 -0.85
N SER A 263 -12.16 18.08 -1.94
CA SER A 263 -12.72 17.45 -3.15
C SER A 263 -13.01 15.96 -2.98
N VAL A 264 -12.50 15.33 -1.92
CA VAL A 264 -12.60 13.89 -1.69
C VAL A 264 -13.80 13.60 -0.77
N PRO A 265 -14.86 12.94 -1.26
CA PRO A 265 -16.00 12.62 -0.43
C PRO A 265 -15.64 11.58 0.66
N PRO A 266 -16.41 11.50 1.75
CA PRO A 266 -16.20 10.51 2.81
C PRO A 266 -16.09 9.09 2.25
N GLY A 267 -15.01 8.41 2.61
CA GLY A 267 -14.70 7.03 2.20
C GLY A 267 -14.09 6.85 0.82
N ALA A 268 -14.00 7.89 -0.01
CA ALA A 268 -13.16 7.84 -1.20
C ALA A 268 -11.68 7.86 -0.80
N SER A 269 -10.89 6.99 -1.42
CA SER A 269 -9.45 6.94 -1.19
C SER A 269 -8.74 8.06 -1.91
N PHE A 270 -7.79 8.70 -1.24
CA PHE A 270 -6.93 9.75 -1.79
C PHE A 270 -5.44 9.45 -1.62
N MET A 271 -5.12 8.31 -1.03
CA MET A 271 -3.78 7.75 -1.01
C MET A 271 -3.85 6.27 -1.35
N GLU A 272 -3.00 5.83 -2.27
CA GLU A 272 -2.79 4.44 -2.63
C GLU A 272 -1.32 4.09 -2.41
N VAL A 273 -1.06 2.96 -1.76
CA VAL A 273 0.28 2.38 -1.65
C VAL A 273 0.28 1.09 -2.44
N LEU A 274 1.30 0.87 -3.27
CA LEU A 274 1.52 -0.40 -3.93
C LEU A 274 2.86 -0.96 -3.47
N VAL A 275 2.87 -2.23 -3.06
CA VAL A 275 4.06 -2.99 -2.68
C VAL A 275 4.13 -4.20 -3.59
N GLU A 276 5.24 -4.36 -4.29
CA GLU A 276 5.51 -5.46 -5.21
C GLU A 276 6.70 -6.27 -4.68
N ARG A 277 6.51 -7.57 -4.49
CA ARG A 277 7.57 -8.49 -4.06
C ARG A 277 7.84 -9.55 -5.12
N GLY A 278 9.12 -9.82 -5.34
CA GLY A 278 9.57 -10.94 -6.18
C GLY A 278 9.22 -10.75 -7.65
N LEU A 279 9.08 -9.50 -8.12
CA LEU A 279 8.81 -9.23 -9.54
C LEU A 279 10.09 -9.06 -10.37
N GLY A 280 11.19 -8.68 -9.73
CA GLY A 280 12.52 -8.57 -10.34
C GLY A 280 13.29 -9.90 -10.39
N GLN A 281 14.59 -9.82 -10.69
CA GLN A 281 15.50 -10.98 -10.68
C GLN A 281 16.01 -11.32 -9.29
N ASP A 282 16.11 -10.34 -8.40
CA ASP A 282 16.52 -10.49 -7.00
C ASP A 282 15.28 -10.58 -6.09
N ASP A 283 15.46 -11.07 -4.85
CA ASP A 283 14.42 -10.96 -3.79
C ASP A 283 14.35 -9.50 -3.31
N GLY A 284 13.65 -8.71 -4.11
CA GLY A 284 13.44 -7.29 -3.89
C GLY A 284 11.99 -6.96 -3.57
N VAL A 285 11.83 -5.87 -2.82
CA VAL A 285 10.56 -5.21 -2.58
C VAL A 285 10.61 -3.83 -3.23
N ASP A 286 9.62 -3.54 -4.07
CA ASP A 286 9.41 -2.23 -4.67
C ASP A 286 8.11 -1.66 -4.09
N LEU A 287 8.17 -0.45 -3.56
CA LEU A 287 7.06 0.21 -2.90
C LEU A 287 6.86 1.59 -3.51
N VAL A 288 5.61 1.94 -3.80
CA VAL A 288 5.24 3.31 -4.17
C VAL A 288 4.07 3.79 -3.34
N ILE A 289 4.17 5.01 -2.85
CA ILE A 289 3.08 5.77 -2.23
C ILE A 289 2.65 6.84 -3.23
N TYR A 290 1.39 6.79 -3.62
CA TYR A 290 0.72 7.77 -4.44
C TYR A 290 -0.28 8.54 -3.58
N LEU A 291 -0.03 9.83 -3.39
CA LEU A 291 -0.92 10.75 -2.68
C LEU A 291 -1.51 11.73 -3.70
N ASP A 292 -2.81 11.63 -3.93
CA ASP A 292 -3.54 12.41 -4.94
C ASP A 292 -4.35 13.53 -4.30
N GLN A 293 -4.79 14.48 -5.12
CA GLN A 293 -5.65 15.60 -4.73
C GLN A 293 -5.03 16.41 -3.59
N LEU A 294 -3.73 16.70 -3.72
CA LEU A 294 -3.08 17.64 -2.82
C LEU A 294 -3.77 19.00 -2.94
N MET A 295 -4.11 19.61 -1.80
CA MET A 295 -4.68 20.95 -1.72
C MET A 295 -3.62 22.04 -1.93
N ASP A 296 -2.79 21.84 -2.95
CA ASP A 296 -1.71 22.72 -3.38
C ASP A 296 -2.08 23.29 -4.75
N ASP A 297 -1.72 24.55 -5.01
CA ASP A 297 -2.07 25.25 -6.25
C ASP A 297 -1.21 24.82 -7.45
N ASP A 298 -0.04 24.22 -7.20
CA ASP A 298 0.90 23.80 -8.23
C ASP A 298 0.98 22.27 -8.38
N ILE A 299 0.82 21.51 -7.30
CA ILE A 299 0.99 20.05 -7.26
C ILE A 299 -0.36 19.35 -7.13
N LYS A 300 -0.69 18.51 -8.11
CA LYS A 300 -1.86 17.64 -8.08
C LYS A 300 -1.61 16.40 -7.22
N ALA A 301 -0.48 15.74 -7.42
CA ALA A 301 -0.17 14.49 -6.74
C ALA A 301 1.32 14.30 -6.46
N LEU A 302 1.61 13.52 -5.42
CA LEU A 302 2.95 13.17 -4.99
C LEU A 302 3.18 11.67 -5.10
N TRP A 303 4.33 11.32 -5.64
CA TRP A 303 4.76 9.95 -5.84
C TRP A 303 6.07 9.72 -5.10
N GLN A 304 6.07 8.79 -4.15
CA GLN A 304 7.27 8.39 -3.42
C GLN A 304 7.52 6.90 -3.68
N ARG A 305 8.65 6.55 -4.28
CA ARG A 305 9.06 5.17 -4.53
C ARG A 305 10.26 4.80 -3.69
N LEU A 306 10.25 3.60 -3.11
CA LEU A 306 11.37 2.98 -2.44
C LEU A 306 11.57 1.57 -3.00
N MET A 307 12.82 1.23 -3.28
CA MET A 307 13.21 -0.10 -3.75
C MET A 307 14.20 -0.66 -2.75
N ALA A 308 13.99 -1.88 -2.28
CA ALA A 308 14.95 -2.60 -1.48
C ALA A 308 15.29 -3.94 -2.10
N VAL A 309 16.55 -4.32 -1.95
CA VAL A 309 17.04 -5.67 -2.27
C VAL A 309 17.64 -6.26 -1.01
N ASP A 310 17.20 -7.47 -0.67
CA ASP A 310 17.84 -8.25 0.40
C ASP A 310 19.25 -8.66 -0.05
N THR A 311 20.27 -8.31 0.74
CA THR A 311 21.67 -8.63 0.44
C THR A 311 22.15 -9.91 1.12
N GLY A 312 21.26 -10.61 1.85
CA GLY A 312 21.52 -11.88 2.49
C GLY A 312 21.64 -11.78 4.02
N ALA A 313 21.80 -12.94 4.65
CA ALA A 313 21.71 -13.09 6.10
C ALA A 313 22.71 -12.21 6.86
N GLY A 314 22.19 -11.24 7.64
CA GLY A 314 22.97 -10.41 8.57
C GLY A 314 23.45 -9.09 8.00
N GLU A 315 23.18 -8.79 6.74
CA GLU A 315 23.43 -7.46 6.15
C GLU A 315 22.11 -6.66 6.08
N PRO A 316 22.16 -5.33 6.33
CA PRO A 316 20.98 -4.49 6.12
C PRO A 316 20.63 -4.45 4.63
N PRO A 317 19.33 -4.37 4.29
CA PRO A 317 18.90 -4.26 2.90
C PRO A 317 19.49 -3.00 2.26
N ARG A 318 19.80 -3.06 0.97
CA ARG A 318 20.14 -1.84 0.23
C ARG A 318 18.85 -1.19 -0.21
N VAL A 319 18.66 0.07 0.18
CA VAL A 319 17.47 0.83 -0.15
C VAL A 319 17.82 1.98 -1.10
N TRP A 320 17.00 2.16 -2.11
CA TRP A 320 17.01 3.30 -3.00
C TRP A 320 15.66 4.00 -2.96
N GLU A 321 15.67 5.30 -3.17
CA GLU A 321 14.46 6.10 -3.22
C GLU A 321 14.44 6.99 -4.47
N THR A 322 13.24 7.30 -4.92
CA THR A 322 13.00 8.34 -5.93
C THR A 322 11.63 8.95 -5.68
N GLN A 323 11.48 10.22 -6.03
CA GLN A 323 10.26 10.97 -5.81
C GLN A 323 9.91 11.75 -7.06
N ASP A 324 8.62 11.82 -7.38
CA ASP A 324 8.12 12.65 -8.46
C ASP A 324 6.88 13.44 -8.03
N ARG A 325 6.65 14.57 -8.69
CA ARG A 325 5.52 15.49 -8.43
C ARG A 325 4.73 15.65 -9.72
N GLU A 326 3.44 15.37 -9.66
CA GLU A 326 2.53 15.60 -10.77
C GLU A 326 1.94 17.01 -10.64
N PRO A 327 2.26 17.95 -11.55
CA PRO A 327 1.68 19.28 -11.51
C PRO A 327 0.22 19.27 -11.96
N TRP A 328 -0.56 20.27 -11.52
CA TRP A 328 -1.88 20.50 -12.12
C TRP A 328 -1.75 20.82 -13.62
N PRO A 329 -2.70 20.37 -14.47
CA PRO A 329 -2.75 20.81 -15.85
C PRO A 329 -2.91 22.33 -15.87
N ARG A 330 -1.86 23.06 -16.29
CA ARG A 330 -1.98 24.50 -16.48
C ARG A 330 -2.79 24.75 -17.76
N PRO A 331 -3.81 25.63 -17.73
CA PRO A 331 -4.47 26.05 -18.96
C PRO A 331 -3.42 26.71 -19.87
N ASP A 332 -3.30 26.25 -21.11
CA ASP A 332 -2.54 26.96 -22.14
C ASP A 332 -3.28 28.28 -22.43
N TRP A 333 -2.81 29.40 -21.86
CA TRP A 333 -3.35 30.74 -22.14
C TRP A 333 -2.51 31.50 -23.16
#